data_AF-A0A950H7T4-F1
#
_entry.id   AF-A0A950H7T4-F1
#
_cell.length_a   1.000
_cell.length_b   1.000
_cell.length_c   1.000
_cell.angle_alpha   90.00
_cell.angle_beta   90.00
_cell.angle_gamma   90.00
#
_symmetry.space_group_name_H-M   'P 1'
#
loop_
_entity.id
_entity.type
_entity.pdbx_description
1 polymer ?
#
loop_
_entity_poly.entity_id
_entity_poly.type
_entity_poly.pdbx_seq_one_letter_code
_entity_poly.pdbx_strand_id
1 'polypeptide(L)'
;MARATEGGHMFGFFGSKSIVGLDVGSSSIKAVELKRSRAGIEVAHLGLEPLAPDIVVDSMIVDSGTVSTAISKLFADCQIKSKAVATAVSGHSVIVKRIPLPSMSDAEL
;
A
#
# COMPACT_ATOMS: atom_id res chain seq x y z
N MET A 1 -2.92 -8.24 -42.53
CA MET A 1 -3.97 -7.20 -42.39
C MET A 1 -4.14 -6.94 -40.90
N ALA A 2 -3.28 -6.09 -40.33
CA ALA A 2 -3.24 -5.78 -38.90
C ALA A 2 -3.78 -4.36 -38.71
N ARG A 3 -4.78 -4.19 -37.85
CA ARG A 3 -5.33 -2.88 -37.48
C ARG A 3 -4.46 -2.28 -36.38
N ALA A 4 -3.79 -1.18 -36.71
CA ALA A 4 -3.26 -0.24 -35.74
C ALA A 4 -4.44 0.47 -35.05
N THR A 5 -4.42 0.52 -33.73
CA THR A 5 -5.25 1.45 -32.95
C THR A 5 -4.32 2.41 -32.22
N GLU A 6 -4.58 3.68 -32.48
CA GLU A 6 -3.93 4.86 -31.95
C GLU A 6 -4.13 4.99 -30.43
N GLY A 7 -3.14 5.57 -29.78
CA GLY A 7 -3.15 5.86 -28.36
C GLY A 7 -1.84 6.54 -27.96
N GLY A 8 -1.59 7.72 -28.53
CA GLY A 8 -0.44 8.55 -28.21
C GLY A 8 -0.51 9.05 -26.76
N HIS A 9 0.32 8.46 -25.90
CA HIS A 9 0.77 9.10 -24.66
C HIS A 9 2.30 9.18 -24.68
N MET A 10 2.80 10.22 -25.36
CA MET A 10 4.21 10.59 -25.39
C MET A 10 4.40 11.94 -24.68
N PHE A 11 4.23 11.98 -23.35
CA PHE A 11 4.94 12.88 -22.44
C PHE A 11 4.56 12.58 -20.99
N GLY A 12 5.51 12.07 -20.20
CA GLY A 12 5.33 11.83 -18.77
C GLY A 12 6.70 11.75 -18.10
N PHE A 13 7.09 12.84 -17.47
CA PHE A 13 8.32 13.04 -16.70
C PHE A 13 8.67 11.78 -15.88
N PHE A 14 9.77 11.10 -16.21
CA PHE A 14 10.18 9.81 -15.63
C PHE A 14 10.63 9.97 -14.17
N GLY A 15 9.67 10.11 -13.25
CA GLY A 15 9.87 9.79 -11.84
C GLY A 15 9.98 8.27 -11.69
N SER A 16 11.01 7.79 -10.99
CA SER A 16 11.09 6.38 -10.59
C SER A 16 9.83 5.99 -9.82
N LYS A 17 9.09 4.98 -10.29
CA LYS A 17 7.94 4.44 -9.55
C LYS A 17 8.42 3.93 -8.18
N SER A 18 7.93 4.52 -7.11
CA SER A 18 8.10 4.06 -5.73
C SER A 18 6.75 3.70 -5.12
N ILE A 19 6.76 2.76 -4.18
CA ILE A 19 5.57 2.33 -3.43
C ILE A 19 5.89 2.34 -1.94
N VAL A 20 4.91 2.72 -1.13
CA VAL A 20 5.02 2.70 0.32
C VAL A 20 4.31 1.45 0.84
N GLY A 21 5.03 0.58 1.55
CA GLY A 21 4.41 -0.41 2.42
C GLY A 21 4.01 0.26 3.72
N LEU A 22 2.72 0.25 4.05
CA LEU A 22 2.14 0.82 5.27
C LEU A 22 1.54 -0.30 6.11
N ASP A 23 2.02 -0.46 7.34
CA ASP A 23 1.49 -1.40 8.33
C ASP A 23 0.83 -0.62 9.47
N VAL A 24 -0.46 -0.85 9.70
CA VAL A 24 -1.22 -0.23 10.79
C VAL A 24 -1.44 -1.27 11.87
N GLY A 25 -0.60 -1.25 12.90
CA GLY A 25 -0.70 -2.14 14.05
C GLY A 25 -1.31 -1.47 15.28
N SER A 26 -1.56 -2.25 16.33
CA SER A 26 -2.14 -1.75 17.59
C SER A 26 -1.21 -0.82 18.37
N SER A 27 0.10 -0.98 18.22
CA SER A 27 1.10 -0.17 18.94
C SER A 27 1.70 0.95 18.11
N SER A 28 1.66 0.84 16.79
CA SER A 28 2.36 1.75 15.88
C SER A 28 1.94 1.58 14.44
N ILE A 29 2.07 2.66 13.69
CA ILE A 29 2.03 2.69 12.23
C ILE A 29 3.46 2.68 11.71
N LYS A 30 3.77 1.85 10.72
CA LYS A 30 5.09 1.74 10.10
C LYS A 30 5.00 2.01 8.61
N ALA A 31 5.97 2.74 8.06
CA ALA A 31 6.04 3.03 6.64
C ALA A 31 7.42 2.69 6.08
N VAL A 32 7.45 2.02 4.93
CA VAL A 32 8.67 1.75 4.15
C VAL A 32 8.43 2.16 2.70
N GLU A 33 9.14 3.17 2.21
CA GLU A 33 9.12 3.51 0.79
C GLU A 33 10.21 2.74 0.05
N LEU A 34 9.80 1.92 -0.91
CA LEU A 34 10.70 1.19 -1.79
C LEU A 34 10.75 1.84 -3.16
N LYS A 35 11.95 1.98 -3.70
CA LYS A 35 12.21 2.49 -5.04
C LYS A 35 13.00 1.47 -5.84
N ARG A 36 12.67 1.35 -7.13
CA ARG A 36 13.45 0.54 -8.06
C ARG A 36 14.58 1.39 -8.67
N SER A 37 15.81 0.91 -8.53
CA SER A 37 17.01 1.46 -9.17
C SER A 37 17.53 0.48 -10.23
N ARG A 38 18.63 0.85 -10.91
CA ARG A 38 19.33 -0.05 -11.83
C ARG A 38 19.98 -1.23 -11.10
N ALA A 39 20.33 -1.06 -9.82
CA ALA A 39 20.99 -2.06 -9.01
C ALA A 39 20.00 -3.00 -8.29
N GLY A 40 18.73 -2.63 -8.18
CA GLY A 40 17.71 -3.47 -7.55
C GLY A 40 16.60 -2.67 -6.89
N ILE A 41 16.11 -3.18 -5.76
CA ILE A 41 15.14 -2.51 -4.90
C ILE A 41 15.90 -1.88 -3.74
N GLU A 42 15.61 -0.62 -3.46
CA GLU A 42 16.25 0.17 -2.41
C GLU A 42 15.19 0.73 -1.46
N VAL A 43 15.52 0.82 -0.17
CA VAL A 43 14.72 1.54 0.82
C VAL A 43 15.03 3.03 0.68
N ALA A 44 14.08 3.80 0.18
CA ALA A 44 14.20 5.25 0.06
C ALA A 44 13.91 5.95 1.38
N HIS A 45 12.87 5.52 2.09
CA HIS A 45 12.47 6.06 3.39
C HIS A 45 11.92 4.94 4.27
N LEU A 46 12.09 5.12 5.58
CA LEU A 46 11.59 4.21 6.62
C LEU A 46 11.21 5.05 7.83
N GLY A 47 10.09 4.72 8.47
CA GLY A 47 9.75 5.28 9.78
C GLY A 47 8.65 4.54 10.50
N LEU A 48 8.44 4.94 11.75
CA LEU A 48 7.30 4.53 12.54
C LEU A 48 6.72 5.69 13.34
N GLU A 49 5.42 5.63 13.58
CA GLU A 49 4.69 6.51 14.50
C GLU A 49 3.99 5.65 15.55
N PRO A 50 4.29 5.83 16.86
CA PRO A 50 3.58 5.14 17.93
C PRO A 50 2.09 5.49 17.98
N LEU A 51 1.25 4.53 18.37
CA LEU A 51 -0.17 4.73 18.63
C LEU A 51 -0.50 4.45 20.10
N ALA A 52 -1.51 5.14 20.62
CA ALA A 52 -2.05 4.83 21.93
C ALA A 52 -2.83 3.50 21.90
N PRO A 53 -2.89 2.74 23.02
CA PRO A 53 -3.42 1.37 23.05
C PRO A 53 -4.90 1.20 22.67
N ASP A 54 -5.66 2.29 22.66
CA ASP A 54 -7.11 2.34 22.43
C ASP A 54 -7.49 2.75 20.99
N ILE A 55 -6.52 3.18 20.18
CA ILE A 55 -6.75 3.64 18.81
C ILE A 55 -7.01 2.47 17.85
N VAL A 56 -6.33 1.35 18.07
CA VAL A 56 -6.50 0.12 17.30
C VAL A 56 -6.60 -1.06 18.26
N VAL A 57 -7.81 -1.63 18.38
CA VAL A 57 -8.16 -2.70 19.31
C VAL A 57 -8.66 -3.90 18.52
N ASP A 58 -8.20 -5.10 18.84
CA ASP A 58 -8.52 -6.35 18.12
C ASP A 58 -8.34 -6.23 16.60
N SER A 59 -7.32 -5.48 16.19
CA SER A 59 -7.03 -5.14 14.79
C SER A 59 -8.10 -4.32 14.06
N MET A 60 -9.02 -3.71 14.79
CA MET A 60 -9.99 -2.74 14.28
C MET A 60 -9.55 -1.32 14.64
N ILE A 61 -9.65 -0.41 13.67
CA ILE A 61 -9.41 1.01 13.91
C ILE A 61 -10.63 1.58 14.62
N VAL A 62 -10.47 2.01 15.87
CA VAL A 62 -11.53 2.59 16.70
C VAL A 62 -11.65 4.09 16.43
N ASP A 63 -10.52 4.77 16.25
CA ASP A 63 -10.44 6.19 15.90
C ASP A 63 -9.64 6.39 14.61
N SER A 64 -10.37 6.58 13.50
CA SER A 64 -9.78 6.83 12.17
C SER A 64 -9.15 8.22 12.04
N GLY A 65 -9.60 9.20 12.83
CA GLY A 65 -9.06 10.56 12.84
C GLY A 65 -7.64 10.57 13.39
N THR A 66 -7.42 9.93 14.53
CA THR A 66 -6.09 9.78 15.12
C THR A 66 -5.16 8.97 14.22
N VAL A 67 -5.63 7.86 13.63
CA VAL A 67 -4.83 7.08 12.65
C VAL A 67 -4.44 7.91 11.44
N SER A 68 -5.37 8.67 10.84
CA SER A 68 -5.08 9.50 9.67
C SER A 68 -4.07 10.62 9.97
N THR A 69 -4.14 11.20 11.17
CA THR A 69 -3.18 12.20 11.65
C THR A 69 -1.80 11.58 11.85
N ALA A 70 -1.72 10.41 12.47
CA ALA A 70 -0.48 9.66 12.67
C ALA A 70 0.17 9.27 11.33
N ILE A 71 -0.60 8.80 10.34
CA ILE A 71 -0.09 8.51 8.98
C ILE A 71 0.45 9.78 8.34
N SER A 72 -0.30 10.90 8.44
CA SER A 72 0.10 12.17 7.84
C SER A 72 1.39 12.72 8.46
N LYS A 73 1.50 12.63 9.79
CA LYS A 73 2.71 12.97 10.54
C LYS A 73 3.88 12.10 10.10
N LEU A 74 3.71 10.78 10.06
CA LEU A 74 4.75 9.84 9.64
C LEU A 74 5.27 10.15 8.22
N PHE A 75 4.38 10.45 7.28
CA PHE A 75 4.77 10.81 5.92
C PHE A 75 5.52 12.15 5.86
N ALA A 76 5.11 13.13 6.66
CA ALA A 76 5.80 14.42 6.75
C ALA A 76 7.21 14.26 7.35
N ASP A 77 7.31 13.57 8.50
CA ASP A 77 8.56 13.37 9.24
C ASP A 77 9.58 12.57 8.43
N CYS A 78 9.13 11.54 7.69
CA CYS A 78 9.97 10.71 6.84
C CYS A 78 10.14 11.26 5.41
N GLN A 79 9.56 12.43 5.11
CA GLN A 79 9.61 13.07 3.79
C GLN A 79 9.09 12.19 2.62
N ILE A 80 8.16 11.28 2.92
CA ILE A 80 7.54 10.37 1.95
C ILE A 80 6.55 11.15 1.09
N LYS A 81 6.86 11.29 -0.20
CA LYS A 81 6.02 12.02 -1.17
C LYS A 81 5.11 11.10 -1.98
N SER A 82 5.48 9.83 -2.14
CA SER A 82 4.67 8.87 -2.88
C SER A 82 3.32 8.67 -2.20
N LYS A 83 2.27 8.61 -3.01
CA LYS A 83 0.89 8.32 -2.57
C LYS A 83 0.43 6.93 -2.99
N ALA A 84 1.28 6.17 -3.69
CA ALA A 84 1.03 4.77 -3.98
C ALA A 84 1.38 3.96 -2.72
N VAL A 85 0.35 3.41 -2.07
CA VAL A 85 0.48 2.69 -0.80
C VAL A 85 -0.04 1.27 -0.97
N ALA A 86 0.75 0.29 -0.51
CA ALA A 86 0.30 -1.07 -0.23
C ALA A 86 0.14 -1.22 1.29
N THR A 87 -0.97 -1.81 1.70
CA THR A 87 -1.26 -2.10 3.11
C THR A 87 -1.85 -3.50 3.25
N ALA A 88 -2.00 -3.98 4.47
CA ALA A 88 -2.61 -5.25 4.78
C ALA A 88 -3.88 -5.07 5.62
N VAL A 89 -4.79 -6.03 5.50
CA VAL A 89 -5.93 -6.19 6.41
C VAL A 89 -5.61 -7.24 7.46
N SER A 90 -6.23 -7.17 8.63
CA SER A 90 -6.00 -8.15 9.69
C SER A 90 -6.44 -9.55 9.28
N GLY A 91 -5.62 -10.56 9.56
CA GLY A 91 -5.96 -11.96 9.30
C GLY A 91 -7.23 -12.42 10.02
N HIS A 92 -7.53 -11.87 11.20
CA HIS A 92 -8.77 -12.17 11.94
C HIS A 92 -10.05 -11.72 11.20
N SER A 93 -9.92 -10.74 10.30
CA SER A 93 -11.02 -10.20 9.51
C SER A 93 -11.18 -10.88 8.14
N VAL A 94 -10.32 -11.85 7.80
CA VAL A 94 -10.28 -12.50 6.49
C VAL A 94 -10.52 -13.99 6.62
N ILE A 95 -11.45 -14.51 5.81
CA ILE A 95 -11.66 -15.95 5.66
C ILE A 95 -11.01 -16.41 4.35
N VAL A 96 -10.00 -17.27 4.45
CA VAL A 96 -9.35 -17.88 3.28
C VAL A 96 -9.88 -19.30 3.10
N LYS A 97 -10.72 -19.50 2.07
CA LYS A 97 -11.25 -20.82 1.71
C LYS A 97 -10.89 -21.15 0.27
N ARG A 98 -10.14 -22.24 0.07
CA ARG A 98 -9.92 -22.79 -1.27
C ARG A 98 -11.14 -23.60 -1.70
N ILE A 99 -11.70 -23.27 -2.86
CA ILE A 99 -12.79 -24.02 -3.49
C ILE A 99 -12.34 -24.52 -4.86
N PRO A 100 -12.59 -25.79 -5.21
CA PRO A 100 -12.37 -26.28 -6.56
C PRO A 100 -13.52 -25.77 -7.46
N LEU A 101 -13.15 -25.16 -8.59
CA LEU A 101 -14.09 -24.75 -9.63
C LEU A 101 -13.71 -25.46 -10.94
N PRO A 102 -14.67 -25.77 -11.82
CA PRO A 102 -14.37 -26.21 -13.17
C PRO A 102 -13.63 -25.11 -13.95
N SER A 103 -12.82 -25.51 -14.94
CA SER A 103 -12.14 -24.56 -15.82
C SER A 103 -13.18 -23.81 -16.67
N MET A 104 -13.27 -22.50 -16.49
CA MET A 104 -14.18 -21.60 -17.22
C MET A 104 -13.47 -20.27 -17.49
N SER A 105 -14.12 -19.38 -18.24
CA SER A 105 -13.55 -18.05 -18.53
C SER A 105 -13.57 -17.15 -17.29
N ASP A 106 -12.70 -16.15 -17.22
CA ASP A 106 -12.64 -15.19 -16.09
C ASP A 106 -13.96 -14.44 -15.85
N ALA A 107 -14.79 -14.29 -16.89
CA ALA A 107 -16.10 -13.65 -16.78
C ALA A 107 -17.17 -14.55 -16.12
N GLU A 108 -16.91 -15.85 -16.03
CA GLU A 108 -17.84 -16.86 -15.49
C GLU A 108 -17.40 -17.41 -14.13
N LEU A 109 -16.21 -17.01 -13.63
CA LEU A 109 -15.72 -17.26 -12.27
C LEU A 109 -16.44 -16.41 -11.22
#